data_AF-A0A2W1BMX4-F1
#
_entry.id   AF-A0A2W1BMX4-F1
#
_cell.length_a   1.000
_cell.length_b   1.000
_cell.length_c   1.000
_cell.angle_alpha   90.00
_cell.angle_beta   90.00
_cell.angle_gamma   90.00
#
_symmetry.space_group_name_H-M   'P 1'
#
loop_
_entity.id
_entity.type
_entity.pdbx_description
1 polymer ?
#
loop_
_entity_poly.entity_id
_entity_poly.type
_entity_poly.pdbx_seq_one_letter_code
_entity_poly.pdbx_strand_id
1 'polypeptide(L)'
;MKLTSRSTYFLLTTICVISTVYALSEVNEKCIATNNGSISNDFLIGTWHKVYLYKLDGPVPTCTCPNVTFYKPTHAELEEYRQKYKATDLPQTIGDDAIVADRGYIKGLILGQGEAKTYILDPKSAMILNMEGYEVYVYRRLSDKFVFFWRCALRGHSKWLMTNDRHATEEEIQQIIKDRPEVFNKYGQRFCEHICY
;
A
#
# COMPACT_ATOMS: atom_id res chain seq x y z
N MET A 1 -22.25 36.52 -56.83
CA MET A 1 -21.42 37.05 -55.72
C MET A 1 -22.30 37.22 -54.48
N LYS A 2 -22.27 36.25 -53.56
CA LYS A 2 -22.74 36.36 -52.17
C LYS A 2 -21.97 35.31 -51.38
N LEU A 3 -21.23 35.78 -50.38
CA LEU A 3 -20.24 35.03 -49.62
C LEU A 3 -20.88 33.86 -48.86
N THR A 4 -20.39 32.66 -49.11
CA THR A 4 -20.49 31.51 -48.21
C THR A 4 -19.54 31.73 -47.03
N SER A 5 -20.06 32.26 -45.92
CA SER A 5 -19.29 32.35 -44.67
C SER A 5 -19.42 31.03 -43.90
N ARG A 6 -18.34 30.24 -43.98
CA ARG A 6 -18.00 29.10 -43.13
C ARG A 6 -18.12 29.49 -41.65
N SER A 7 -19.17 29.06 -40.94
CA SER A 7 -19.26 29.25 -39.48
C SER A 7 -20.14 28.22 -38.78
N THR A 8 -20.11 26.95 -39.20
CA THR A 8 -20.99 25.95 -38.53
C THR A 8 -20.48 24.52 -38.49
N TYR A 9 -19.20 24.25 -38.75
CA TYR A 9 -18.65 22.88 -38.61
C TYR A 9 -17.22 22.86 -38.03
N PHE A 10 -16.92 23.79 -37.11
CA PHE A 10 -15.67 23.81 -36.35
C PHE A 10 -15.92 23.72 -34.84
N LEU A 11 -16.88 22.88 -34.44
CA LEU A 11 -17.23 22.62 -33.03
C LEU A 11 -17.54 21.12 -32.84
N LEU A 12 -16.75 20.26 -33.48
CA LEU A 12 -16.80 18.80 -33.32
C LEU A 12 -15.43 18.20 -32.94
N THR A 13 -14.45 19.05 -32.66
CA THR A 13 -13.17 18.64 -32.09
C THR A 13 -13.10 19.15 -30.65
N THR A 14 -12.66 18.28 -29.74
CA THR A 14 -12.35 18.55 -28.33
C THR A 14 -13.50 18.56 -27.31
N ILE A 15 -14.41 17.59 -27.41
CA ILE A 15 -14.77 16.84 -26.20
C ILE A 15 -13.91 15.58 -26.25
N CYS A 16 -12.61 15.74 -25.98
CA CYS A 16 -11.86 14.62 -25.44
C CYS A 16 -12.53 14.36 -24.10
N VAL A 17 -13.38 13.33 -24.06
CA VAL A 17 -13.72 12.66 -22.82
C VAL A 17 -12.39 12.22 -22.23
N ILE A 18 -11.82 13.05 -21.37
CA ILE A 18 -10.82 12.61 -20.42
C ILE A 18 -11.62 11.77 -19.44
N SER A 19 -12.00 10.56 -19.85
CA SER A 19 -12.21 9.49 -18.91
C SER A 19 -10.85 9.32 -18.29
N THR A 20 -10.66 9.87 -17.09
CA THR A 20 -9.57 9.49 -16.20
C THR A 20 -9.77 8.02 -15.91
N VAL A 21 -9.36 7.17 -16.85
CA VAL A 21 -9.16 5.75 -16.58
C VAL A 21 -8.04 5.75 -15.56
N TYR A 22 -8.36 5.44 -14.30
CA TYR A 22 -7.39 5.24 -13.24
C TYR A 22 -6.66 3.90 -13.49
N ALA A 23 -6.05 3.78 -14.68
CA ALA A 23 -5.29 2.61 -15.08
C ALA A 23 -4.08 2.44 -14.16
N LEU A 24 -3.72 1.18 -13.91
CA LEU A 24 -2.50 0.86 -13.17
C LEU A 24 -1.31 1.53 -13.86
N SER A 25 -0.48 2.25 -13.10
CA SER A 25 0.81 2.69 -13.63
C SER A 25 1.66 1.47 -14.00
N GLU A 26 2.51 1.58 -15.03
CA GLU A 26 3.46 0.51 -15.40
C GLU A 26 4.30 0.03 -14.21
N VAL A 27 4.60 0.94 -13.27
CA VAL A 27 5.31 0.64 -12.02
C VAL A 27 4.51 -0.32 -11.15
N ASN A 28 3.20 -0.10 -11.02
CA ASN A 28 2.31 -0.97 -10.26
C ASN A 28 2.13 -2.31 -10.96
N GLU A 29 1.91 -2.33 -12.27
CA GLU A 29 1.76 -3.57 -13.05
C GLU A 29 2.99 -4.47 -12.91
N LYS A 30 4.18 -3.90 -13.15
CA LYS A 30 5.44 -4.64 -13.01
C LYS A 30 5.65 -5.11 -11.57
N CYS A 31 5.28 -4.31 -10.58
CA CYS A 31 5.38 -4.69 -9.17
C CYS A 31 4.45 -5.87 -8.84
N ILE A 32 3.20 -5.85 -9.29
CA ILE A 32 2.25 -6.96 -9.13
C ILE A 32 2.80 -8.22 -9.79
N ALA A 33 3.25 -8.12 -11.04
CA ALA A 33 3.80 -9.24 -11.79
C ALA A 33 5.04 -9.87 -11.12
N THR A 34 5.90 -9.04 -10.51
CA THR A 34 7.10 -9.50 -9.81
C THR A 34 6.79 -10.12 -8.44
N ASN A 35 5.65 -9.79 -7.83
CA ASN A 35 5.25 -10.25 -6.49
C ASN A 35 3.96 -11.07 -6.57
N ASN A 36 4.04 -12.16 -7.34
CA ASN A 36 2.93 -13.06 -7.64
C ASN A 36 2.73 -14.18 -6.60
N GLY A 37 3.39 -14.09 -5.45
CA GLY A 37 3.19 -15.04 -4.34
C GLY A 37 1.78 -14.93 -3.74
N SER A 38 1.44 -15.90 -2.89
CA SER A 38 0.16 -15.91 -2.16
C SER A 38 0.34 -15.62 -0.67
N ILE A 39 -0.52 -14.76 -0.13
CA ILE A 39 -0.59 -14.47 1.30
C ILE A 39 -2.02 -14.06 1.64
N SER A 40 -2.70 -14.88 2.44
CA SER A 40 -4.07 -14.58 2.86
C SER A 40 -4.12 -13.29 3.67
N ASN A 41 -5.20 -12.54 3.53
CA ASN A 41 -5.47 -11.40 4.39
C ASN A 41 -5.65 -11.80 5.87
N ASP A 42 -6.13 -13.02 6.14
CA ASP A 42 -6.27 -13.54 7.52
C ASP A 42 -4.92 -13.64 8.23
N PHE A 43 -3.83 -13.91 7.50
CA PHE A 43 -2.50 -13.97 8.08
C PHE A 43 -2.02 -12.61 8.62
N LEU A 44 -2.50 -11.51 8.02
CA LEU A 44 -2.12 -10.16 8.45
C LEU A 44 -2.93 -9.67 9.65
N ILE A 45 -4.02 -10.35 10.04
CA ILE A 45 -4.88 -9.92 11.15
C ILE A 45 -4.07 -9.79 12.45
N GLY A 46 -4.30 -8.70 13.17
CA GLY A 46 -3.58 -8.33 14.38
C GLY A 46 -2.67 -7.12 14.21
N THR A 47 -1.89 -6.82 15.23
CA THR A 47 -0.97 -5.67 15.24
C THR A 47 0.40 -6.09 14.76
N TRP A 48 0.93 -5.34 13.80
CA TRP A 48 2.27 -5.53 13.26
C TRP A 48 3.13 -4.30 13.52
N HIS A 49 4.26 -4.52 14.17
CA HIS A 49 5.27 -3.53 14.51
C HIS A 49 6.32 -3.45 13.40
N LYS A 50 6.60 -2.24 12.93
CA LYS A 50 7.66 -1.95 11.97
C LYS A 50 8.98 -1.85 12.74
N VAL A 51 9.78 -2.91 12.69
CA VAL A 51 11.02 -3.04 13.48
C VAL A 51 12.27 -2.62 12.73
N TYR A 52 12.25 -2.70 11.40
CA TYR A 52 13.36 -2.23 10.56
C TYR A 52 12.86 -1.56 9.29
N LEU A 53 13.56 -0.49 8.89
CA LEU A 53 13.43 0.12 7.58
C LEU A 53 14.74 -0.04 6.81
N TYR A 54 14.68 -0.67 5.65
CA TYR A 54 15.79 -0.77 4.71
C TYR A 54 15.61 0.26 3.61
N LYS A 55 16.57 1.17 3.47
CA LYS A 55 16.55 2.25 2.47
C LYS A 55 17.97 2.50 1.91
N LEU A 56 18.04 3.26 0.81
CA LEU A 56 19.31 3.61 0.16
C LEU A 56 20.07 4.72 0.90
N ASP A 57 19.35 5.62 1.58
CA ASP A 57 19.94 6.73 2.33
C ASP A 57 20.24 6.34 3.79
N GLY A 58 21.19 7.03 4.43
CA GLY A 58 21.63 6.68 5.79
C GLY A 58 20.53 6.67 6.86
N PRO A 59 20.71 5.90 7.95
CA PRO A 59 19.73 5.83 9.03
C PRO A 59 19.65 7.17 9.76
N VAL A 60 18.43 7.60 10.10
CA VAL A 60 18.21 8.67 11.10
C VAL A 60 17.81 7.95 12.38
N PRO A 61 18.47 8.14 13.53
CA PRO A 61 18.05 7.50 14.78
C PRO A 61 16.61 7.87 15.13
N THR A 62 15.78 6.89 15.47
CA THR A 62 14.36 7.13 15.83
C THR A 62 13.90 6.20 16.95
N CYS A 63 13.29 6.77 17.98
CA CYS A 63 12.75 6.05 19.15
C CYS A 63 11.30 5.63 18.98
N THR A 64 10.81 5.61 17.75
CA THR A 64 9.41 5.32 17.49
C THR A 64 9.22 3.82 17.30
N CYS A 65 8.05 3.33 17.68
CA CYS A 65 7.61 1.98 17.34
C CYS A 65 6.34 2.05 16.48
N PRO A 66 6.47 2.44 15.21
CA PRO A 66 5.33 2.55 14.34
C PRO A 66 4.71 1.18 14.13
N ASN A 67 3.39 1.13 14.13
CA ASN A 67 2.64 -0.11 13.94
C ASN A 67 1.47 0.12 12.98
N VAL A 68 0.87 -0.99 12.59
CA VAL A 68 -0.40 -1.04 11.87
C VAL A 68 -1.19 -2.20 12.44
N THR A 69 -2.46 -1.97 12.73
CA THR A 69 -3.39 -3.02 13.16
C THR A 69 -4.29 -3.38 12.00
N PHE A 70 -4.33 -4.66 11.66
CA PHE A 70 -5.23 -5.18 10.64
C PHE A 70 -6.41 -5.90 11.28
N TYR A 71 -7.62 -5.60 10.81
CA TYR A 71 -8.85 -6.24 11.27
C TYR A 71 -9.84 -6.44 10.14
N LYS A 72 -10.80 -7.35 10.36
CA LYS A 72 -11.92 -7.53 9.44
C LYS A 72 -12.88 -6.35 9.58
N PRO A 73 -13.20 -5.63 8.50
CA PRO A 73 -14.17 -4.55 8.56
C PRO A 73 -15.55 -5.08 8.96
N THR A 74 -16.34 -4.21 9.58
CA THR A 74 -17.77 -4.44 9.72
C THR A 74 -18.47 -4.29 8.35
N HIS A 75 -19.69 -4.83 8.23
CA HIS A 75 -20.50 -4.64 7.02
C HIS A 75 -20.76 -3.16 6.71
N ALA A 76 -20.98 -2.35 7.74
CA ALA A 76 -21.20 -0.91 7.57
C ALA A 76 -19.96 -0.21 7.01
N GLU A 77 -18.77 -0.51 7.55
CA GLU A 77 -17.51 0.03 7.01
C GLU A 77 -17.31 -0.37 5.55
N LEU A 78 -17.45 -1.66 5.21
CA LEU A 78 -17.33 -2.13 3.83
C LEU A 78 -18.25 -1.39 2.86
N GLU A 79 -19.49 -1.14 3.26
CA GLU A 79 -20.46 -0.44 2.43
C GLU A 79 -20.07 1.02 2.20
N GLU A 80 -19.52 1.71 3.22
CA GLU A 80 -18.97 3.06 3.04
C GLU A 80 -17.84 3.11 2.00
N TYR A 81 -16.93 2.12 2.00
CA TYR A 81 -15.89 1.99 0.97
C TYR A 81 -16.51 1.76 -0.41
N ARG A 82 -17.45 0.82 -0.53
CA ARG A 82 -18.13 0.51 -1.80
C ARG A 82 -18.83 1.74 -2.39
N GLN A 83 -19.48 2.54 -1.54
CA GLN A 83 -20.14 3.77 -1.98
C GLN A 83 -19.16 4.83 -2.47
N LYS A 84 -18.08 5.09 -1.72
CA LYS A 84 -17.06 6.07 -2.11
C LYS A 84 -16.35 5.71 -3.41
N TYR A 85 -16.01 4.43 -3.59
CA TYR A 85 -15.23 3.94 -4.73
C TYR A 85 -16.07 3.34 -5.86
N LYS A 86 -17.40 3.51 -5.82
CA LYS A 86 -18.34 2.93 -6.80
C LYS A 86 -18.03 3.31 -8.25
N ALA A 87 -17.55 4.54 -8.47
CA ALA A 87 -17.23 5.07 -9.79
C ALA A 87 -15.75 4.91 -10.16
N THR A 88 -14.94 4.29 -9.30
CA THR A 88 -13.51 4.09 -9.52
C THR A 88 -13.26 2.71 -10.11
N ASP A 89 -12.44 2.65 -11.17
CA ASP A 89 -11.96 1.39 -11.72
C ASP A 89 -10.82 0.84 -10.84
N LEU A 90 -11.18 0.14 -9.77
CA LEU A 90 -10.23 -0.47 -8.86
C LEU A 90 -9.66 -1.76 -9.48
N PRO A 91 -8.34 -2.02 -9.36
CA PRO A 91 -7.73 -3.27 -9.86
C PRO A 91 -8.34 -4.54 -9.25
N GLN A 92 -8.90 -4.42 -8.04
CA GLN A 92 -9.53 -5.51 -7.30
C GLN A 92 -10.84 -5.01 -6.72
N THR A 93 -11.86 -5.86 -6.75
CA THR A 93 -13.18 -5.55 -6.20
C THR A 93 -13.16 -5.53 -4.67
N ILE A 94 -14.03 -4.72 -4.08
CA ILE A 94 -14.20 -4.66 -2.62
C ILE A 94 -15.06 -5.85 -2.15
N GLY A 95 -14.38 -6.96 -1.89
CA GLY A 95 -14.95 -8.21 -1.37
C GLY A 95 -15.01 -8.28 0.16
N ASP A 96 -15.64 -9.33 0.67
CA ASP A 96 -15.76 -9.60 2.11
C ASP A 96 -14.47 -10.18 2.72
N ASP A 97 -13.50 -10.52 1.86
CA ASP A 97 -12.16 -10.97 2.20
C ASP A 97 -11.16 -9.81 2.43
N ALA A 98 -11.64 -8.56 2.29
CA ALA A 98 -10.87 -7.35 2.56
C ALA A 98 -10.58 -7.18 4.06
N ILE A 99 -9.49 -6.47 4.38
CA ILE A 99 -9.12 -6.12 5.77
C ILE A 99 -8.82 -4.63 5.87
N VAL A 100 -9.15 -4.02 6.99
CA VAL A 100 -8.76 -2.63 7.29
C VAL A 100 -7.34 -2.63 7.80
N ALA A 101 -6.53 -1.68 7.34
CA ALA A 101 -5.23 -1.33 7.88
C ALA A 101 -5.33 -0.01 8.64
N ASP A 102 -5.20 -0.06 9.96
CA ASP A 102 -5.31 1.10 10.85
C ASP A 102 -3.94 1.49 11.40
N ARG A 103 -3.53 2.72 11.11
CA ARG A 103 -2.26 3.32 11.54
C ARG A 103 -2.48 4.39 12.62
N GLY A 104 -3.66 4.43 13.24
CA GLY A 104 -4.08 5.41 14.25
C GLY A 104 -4.61 6.71 13.67
N TYR A 105 -3.82 7.39 12.85
CA TYR A 105 -4.18 8.68 12.23
C TYR A 105 -4.69 8.55 10.79
N ILE A 106 -4.50 7.39 10.15
CA ILE A 106 -4.97 7.06 8.81
C ILE A 106 -5.45 5.61 8.82
N LYS A 107 -6.62 5.39 8.22
CA LYS A 107 -7.14 4.06 7.90
C LYS A 107 -7.22 3.87 6.39
N GLY A 108 -7.23 2.61 5.98
CA GLY A 108 -7.59 2.24 4.62
C GLY A 108 -7.89 0.76 4.50
N LEU A 109 -8.47 0.38 3.38
CA LEU A 109 -8.88 -0.99 3.10
C LEU A 109 -7.84 -1.66 2.19
N ILE A 110 -7.46 -2.88 2.56
CA ILE A 110 -6.56 -3.76 1.82
C ILE A 110 -7.40 -4.81 1.10
N LEU A 111 -7.20 -4.93 -0.21
CA LEU A 111 -7.91 -5.85 -1.09
C LEU A 111 -6.92 -6.88 -1.69
N GLY A 112 -7.45 -8.06 -2.03
CA GLY A 112 -6.71 -9.11 -2.75
C GLY A 112 -5.98 -10.12 -1.87
N GLN A 113 -5.72 -11.29 -2.46
CA GLN A 113 -5.18 -12.48 -1.77
C GLN A 113 -3.71 -12.80 -2.12
N GLY A 114 -3.09 -12.01 -3.01
CA GLY A 114 -1.67 -12.12 -3.35
C GLY A 114 -0.76 -11.35 -2.40
N GLU A 115 0.55 -11.46 -2.59
CA GLU A 115 1.55 -10.60 -1.92
C GLU A 115 1.30 -9.13 -2.24
N ALA A 116 1.08 -8.82 -3.52
CA ALA A 116 0.66 -7.50 -3.97
C ALA A 116 -0.85 -7.32 -3.73
N LYS A 117 -1.18 -6.30 -2.94
CA LYS A 117 -2.53 -5.97 -2.46
C LYS A 117 -2.86 -4.53 -2.79
N THR A 118 -4.11 -4.28 -3.19
CA THR A 118 -4.60 -2.92 -3.43
C THR A 118 -4.94 -2.27 -2.09
N TYR A 119 -4.48 -1.04 -1.87
CA TYR A 119 -4.81 -0.22 -0.70
C TYR A 119 -5.63 0.99 -1.15
N ILE A 120 -6.78 1.21 -0.52
CA ILE A 120 -7.61 2.40 -0.73
C ILE A 120 -7.81 3.13 0.59
N LEU A 121 -7.86 4.46 0.53
CA LEU A 121 -7.98 5.29 1.72
C LEU A 121 -9.39 5.24 2.31
N ASP A 122 -9.47 5.32 3.62
CA ASP A 122 -10.74 5.35 4.33
C ASP A 122 -11.64 6.54 3.89
N PRO A 123 -12.96 6.34 3.75
CA PRO A 123 -13.86 7.40 3.34
C PRO A 123 -13.83 8.65 4.21
N LYS A 124 -13.62 8.47 5.52
CA LYS A 124 -13.63 9.53 6.53
C LYS A 124 -12.25 10.11 6.79
N SER A 125 -11.19 9.51 6.26
CA SER A 125 -9.83 10.06 6.38
C SER A 125 -9.71 11.34 5.55
N ALA A 126 -9.71 12.48 6.25
CA ALA A 126 -9.49 13.80 5.68
C ALA A 126 -8.01 13.98 5.30
N MET A 127 -7.62 13.58 4.09
CA MET A 127 -6.39 14.09 3.49
C MET A 127 -6.72 15.31 2.65
N ILE A 128 -6.06 16.43 2.95
CA ILE A 128 -6.18 17.73 2.26
C ILE A 128 -5.83 17.62 0.76
N LEU A 129 -5.11 16.56 0.39
CA LEU A 129 -4.89 16.17 -0.99
C LEU A 129 -5.84 15.01 -1.26
N ASN A 130 -6.91 15.26 -2.02
CA ASN A 130 -7.77 14.23 -2.61
C ASN A 130 -6.92 13.30 -3.48
N MET A 131 -6.20 12.37 -2.85
CA MET A 131 -5.65 11.19 -3.51
C MET A 131 -6.83 10.24 -3.71
N GLU A 132 -7.80 10.67 -4.52
CA GLU A 132 -8.78 9.78 -5.12
C GLU A 132 -7.98 8.79 -5.97
N GLY A 133 -7.76 7.61 -5.42
CA GLY A 133 -6.89 6.62 -6.00
C GLY A 133 -6.67 5.45 -5.06
N TYR A 134 -5.90 4.51 -5.58
CA TYR A 134 -5.43 3.34 -4.86
C TYR A 134 -3.91 3.29 -4.91
N GLU A 135 -3.31 2.61 -3.93
CA GLU A 135 -1.90 2.25 -3.94
C GLU A 135 -1.77 0.74 -4.04
N VAL A 136 -0.63 0.26 -4.53
CA VAL A 136 -0.32 -1.18 -4.48
C VAL A 136 0.77 -1.39 -3.42
N TYR A 137 0.43 -2.19 -2.42
CA TYR A 137 1.31 -2.59 -1.33
C TYR A 137 1.72 -4.04 -1.50
N VAL A 138 2.96 -4.35 -1.15
CA VAL A 138 3.42 -5.74 -1.15
C VAL A 138 3.66 -6.16 0.28
N TYR A 139 3.12 -7.32 0.62
CA TYR A 139 3.37 -8.06 1.86
C TYR A 139 3.98 -9.40 1.51
N ARG A 140 5.22 -9.64 1.91
CA ARG A 140 5.91 -10.91 1.69
C ARG A 140 6.12 -11.61 3.01
N ARG A 141 5.56 -12.82 3.13
CA ARG A 141 5.76 -13.66 4.31
C ARG A 141 7.20 -14.15 4.37
N LEU A 142 7.84 -13.97 5.52
CA LEU A 142 9.17 -14.51 5.81
C LEU A 142 9.09 -15.69 6.80
N SER A 143 8.18 -15.58 7.77
CA SER A 143 7.80 -16.63 8.71
C SER A 143 6.38 -16.38 9.23
N ASP A 144 5.96 -17.11 10.26
CA ASP A 144 4.68 -16.89 10.94
C ASP A 144 4.60 -15.56 11.70
N LYS A 145 5.76 -15.02 12.06
CA LYS A 145 5.89 -13.78 12.83
C LYS A 145 6.39 -12.59 12.02
N PHE A 146 7.02 -12.81 10.87
CA PHE A 146 7.72 -11.77 10.13
C PHE A 146 7.21 -11.61 8.69
N VAL A 147 7.07 -10.35 8.26
CA VAL A 147 6.79 -9.98 6.87
C VAL A 147 7.68 -8.84 6.42
N PHE A 148 8.01 -8.83 5.13
CA PHE A 148 8.40 -7.58 4.47
C PHE A 148 7.17 -6.83 3.96
N PHE A 149 7.21 -5.52 4.09
CA PHE A 149 6.21 -4.58 3.57
C PHE A 149 6.86 -3.49 2.74
N TRP A 150 6.30 -3.18 1.56
CA TRP A 150 6.69 -1.98 0.80
C TRP A 150 5.60 -1.49 -0.14
N ARG A 151 5.73 -0.24 -0.56
CA ARG A 151 4.85 0.40 -1.55
C ARG A 151 5.43 0.20 -2.95
N CYS A 152 4.63 -0.27 -3.91
CA CYS A 152 5.08 -0.45 -5.29
C CYS A 152 5.56 0.85 -5.93
N ALA A 153 4.92 1.98 -5.61
CA ALA A 153 5.32 3.31 -6.07
C ALA A 153 6.78 3.66 -5.73
N LEU A 154 7.34 3.06 -4.66
CA LEU A 154 8.74 3.28 -4.24
C LEU A 154 9.72 2.30 -4.89
N ARG A 155 9.28 1.44 -5.81
CA ARG A 155 10.12 0.47 -6.56
C ARG A 155 11.00 -0.39 -5.66
N GLY A 156 10.55 -0.65 -4.43
CA GLY A 156 11.30 -1.41 -3.43
C GLY A 156 12.55 -0.70 -2.90
N HIS A 157 12.77 0.60 -3.15
CA HIS A 157 13.87 1.37 -2.58
C HIS A 157 13.77 1.49 -1.06
N SER A 158 12.54 1.47 -0.53
CA SER A 158 12.23 1.45 0.89
C SER A 158 11.42 0.19 1.20
N LYS A 159 11.90 -0.62 2.14
CA LYS A 159 11.22 -1.84 2.62
C LYS A 159 11.21 -1.87 4.13
N TRP A 160 10.07 -2.19 4.71
CA TRP A 160 9.92 -2.41 6.14
C TRP A 160 9.96 -3.89 6.45
N LEU A 161 10.70 -4.28 7.48
CA LEU A 161 10.46 -5.53 8.19
C LEU A 161 9.43 -5.26 9.28
N MET A 162 8.38 -6.07 9.28
CA MET A 162 7.32 -6.01 10.26
C MET A 162 7.22 -7.34 11.01
N THR A 163 6.85 -7.26 12.28
CA THR A 163 6.61 -8.43 13.14
C THR A 163 5.35 -8.26 13.97
N ASN A 164 4.64 -9.35 14.24
CA ASN A 164 3.54 -9.37 15.22
C ASN A 164 4.03 -9.58 16.67
N ASP A 165 5.35 -9.75 16.85
CA ASP A 165 6.01 -9.87 18.15
C ASP A 165 6.77 -8.59 18.47
N ARG A 166 6.18 -7.73 19.33
CA ARG A 166 6.80 -6.45 19.74
C ARG A 166 8.17 -6.62 20.38
N HIS A 167 8.46 -7.79 20.93
CA HIS A 167 9.67 -8.06 21.71
C HIS A 167 10.63 -9.01 20.98
N ALA A 168 10.46 -9.19 19.67
CA ALA A 168 11.40 -9.94 18.84
C ALA A 168 12.85 -9.49 19.08
N THR A 169 13.74 -10.45 19.33
CA THR A 169 15.13 -10.15 19.65
C THR A 169 15.90 -9.73 18.41
N GLU A 170 17.07 -9.10 18.62
CA GLU A 170 17.94 -8.75 17.50
C GLU A 170 18.44 -10.00 16.77
N GLU A 171 18.72 -11.07 17.50
CA GLU A 171 19.17 -12.34 16.92
C GLU A 171 18.09 -12.96 16.02
N GLU A 172 16.83 -12.94 16.46
CA GLU A 172 15.69 -13.40 15.64
C GLU A 172 15.57 -12.56 14.36
N ILE A 173 15.70 -11.24 14.47
CA ILE A 173 15.64 -10.31 13.35
C ILE A 173 16.81 -10.54 12.37
N GLN A 174 18.04 -10.66 12.87
CA GLN A 174 19.20 -10.90 12.03
C GLN A 174 19.10 -12.25 11.32
N GLN A 175 18.60 -13.28 12.02
CA GLN A 175 18.41 -14.60 11.44
C GLN A 175 17.37 -14.58 10.30
N ILE A 176 16.28 -13.80 10.40
CA ILE A 176 15.26 -13.76 9.34
C ILE A 176 15.75 -13.03 8.08
N ILE A 177 16.73 -12.12 8.19
CA ILE A 177 17.22 -11.27 7.09
C ILE A 177 18.57 -11.68 6.50
N LYS A 178 19.37 -12.50 7.19
CA LYS A 178 20.78 -12.77 6.88
C LYS A 178 21.09 -13.07 5.40
N ASP A 179 20.22 -13.84 4.74
CA ASP A 179 20.43 -14.31 3.36
C ASP A 179 19.39 -13.74 2.38
N ARG A 180 18.79 -12.58 2.71
CA ARG A 180 17.72 -11.98 1.91
C ARG A 180 18.27 -10.97 0.89
N PRO A 181 18.23 -11.27 -0.42
CA PRO A 181 18.72 -10.35 -1.45
C PRO A 181 17.95 -9.02 -1.47
N GLU A 182 16.72 -8.99 -0.93
CA GLU A 182 15.89 -7.78 -0.85
C GLU A 182 16.51 -6.63 -0.04
N VAL A 183 17.47 -6.93 0.84
CA VAL A 183 18.07 -6.00 1.80
C VAL A 183 19.61 -6.00 1.80
N PHE A 184 20.25 -6.88 1.02
CA PHE A 184 21.71 -7.12 1.01
C PHE A 184 22.58 -5.85 0.80
N ASN A 185 22.09 -4.83 0.11
CA ASN A 185 22.81 -3.57 -0.15
C ASN A 185 22.08 -2.32 0.37
N LYS A 186 21.35 -2.45 1.49
CA LYS A 186 20.58 -1.35 2.06
C LYS A 186 21.01 -1.05 3.48
N TYR A 187 20.94 0.23 3.85
CA TYR A 187 21.09 0.63 5.23
C TYR A 187 19.82 0.26 6.00
N GLY A 188 20.00 -0.49 7.08
CA GLY A 188 18.94 -0.79 8.04
C GLY A 188 18.84 0.30 9.10
N GLN A 189 17.65 0.83 9.30
CA GLN A 189 17.30 1.67 10.42
C GLN A 189 16.38 0.87 11.34
N ARG A 190 16.80 0.68 12.59
CA ARG A 190 16.02 -0.05 13.59
C ARG A 190 14.99 0.86 14.27
N PHE A 191 13.89 0.24 14.67
CA PHE A 191 12.76 0.82 15.39
C PHE A 191 12.36 -0.10 16.54
N CYS A 192 11.48 0.39 17.42
CA CYS A 192 10.96 -0.38 18.57
C CYS A 192 12.04 -0.83 19.57
N GLU A 193 13.16 -0.11 19.70
CA GLU A 193 14.13 -0.36 20.75
C GLU A 193 13.65 0.16 22.11
N HIS A 194 13.94 -0.59 23.18
CA HIS A 194 13.55 -0.24 24.55
C HIS A 194 14.34 0.93 25.13
N ILE A 195 15.52 1.23 24.57
CA ILE A 195 16.43 2.28 25.07
C ILE A 195 16.88 3.13 23.89
N CYS A 196 16.66 4.43 23.99
CA CYS A 196 17.29 5.42 23.15
C CYS A 196 18.27 6.23 23.99
N TYR A 197 19.52 6.29 23.57
CA TYR A 197 20.55 7.13 24.18
C TYR A 197 20.66 8.46 23.46
#